data_AF-A0A7R9G9X9-F1
#
_entry.id   AF-A0A7R9G9X9-F1
#
_cell.length_a   1.000
_cell.length_b   1.000
_cell.length_c   1.000
_cell.angle_alpha   90.00
_cell.angle_beta   90.00
_cell.angle_gamma   90.00
#
_symmetry.space_group_name_H-M   'P 1'
#
loop_
_entity.id
_entity.type
_entity.pdbx_description
1 polymer ?
#
loop_
_entity_poly.entity_id
_entity_poly.type
_entity_poly.pdbx_seq_one_letter_code
_entity_poly.pdbx_strand_id
1 'polypeptide(L)'
;MKAYDLVVFGASGFTGHYVVREILSIKKDDRYSGLKWAVAGRNENKVKETLASVSVATGEDLSNVPILIADVKDPASLEKMAEQAEVVVNVVGPYRFFGEPVVKACVEKGASHVDISGEPQVRNETRAEFNFHHL
;
A
#
# COMPACT_ATOMS: atom_id res chain seq x y z
N MET A 1 -10.79 -9.49 11.99
CA MET A 1 -11.25 -8.29 11.28
C MET A 1 -10.04 -7.37 11.14
N LYS A 2 -9.72 -6.91 9.93
CA LYS A 2 -8.54 -6.06 9.70
C LYS A 2 -8.76 -4.64 10.24
N ALA A 3 -7.67 -3.93 10.52
CA ALA A 3 -7.73 -2.56 11.03
C ALA A 3 -8.05 -1.55 9.92
N TYR A 4 -7.57 -1.81 8.71
CA TYR A 4 -7.71 -0.96 7.53
C TYR A 4 -8.28 -1.75 6.36
N ASP A 5 -9.20 -1.12 5.63
CA ASP A 5 -9.69 -1.63 4.35
C ASP A 5 -8.59 -1.52 3.28
N LEU A 6 -7.74 -0.49 3.39
CA LEU A 6 -6.70 -0.18 2.41
C LEU A 6 -5.40 0.29 3.07
N VAL A 7 -4.26 -0.27 2.67
CA VAL A 7 -2.93 0.25 3.03
C VAL A 7 -2.14 0.57 1.77
N VAL A 8 -1.65 1.81 1.65
CA VAL A 8 -0.78 2.23 0.54
C VAL A 8 0.69 2.04 0.92
N PHE A 9 1.32 0.99 0.40
CA PHE A 9 2.73 0.72 0.62
C PHE A 9 3.61 1.41 -0.42
N GLY A 10 4.55 2.25 0.03
CA GLY A 10 5.37 3.09 -0.84
C GLY A 10 4.84 4.52 -0.97
N ALA A 11 4.12 5.01 0.04
CA ALA A 11 3.46 6.31 0.01
C ALA A 11 4.41 7.49 -0.28
N SER A 12 5.67 7.43 0.19
CA SER A 12 6.66 8.48 -0.07
C SER A 12 7.30 8.45 -1.46
N GLY A 13 6.98 7.45 -2.29
CA GLY A 13 7.41 7.38 -3.68
C GLY A 13 6.62 8.31 -4.60
N PHE A 14 7.10 8.53 -5.81
CA PHE A 14 6.43 9.39 -6.80
C PHE A 14 4.97 8.96 -7.01
N THR A 15 4.72 7.68 -7.31
CA THR A 15 3.36 7.18 -7.51
C THR A 15 2.53 7.18 -6.23
N GLY A 16 3.17 6.96 -5.07
CA GLY A 16 2.51 7.03 -3.77
C GLY A 16 1.80 8.35 -3.52
N HIS A 17 2.40 9.48 -3.92
CA HIS A 17 1.76 10.80 -3.82
C HIS A 17 0.43 10.88 -4.59
N TYR A 18 0.38 10.29 -5.79
CA TYR A 18 -0.84 10.27 -6.60
C TYR A 18 -1.89 9.34 -6.01
N VAL A 19 -1.49 8.17 -5.52
CA VAL A 19 -2.42 7.23 -4.87
C VAL A 19 -3.05 7.86 -3.63
N VAL A 20 -2.28 8.56 -2.80
CA VAL A 20 -2.81 9.28 -1.63
C VAL A 20 -3.83 10.35 -2.05
N ARG A 21 -3.55 11.11 -3.11
CA ARG A 21 -4.50 12.09 -3.66
C ARG A 21 -5.77 11.44 -4.21
N GLU A 22 -5.64 10.29 -4.86
CA GLU A 22 -6.79 9.58 -5.42
C GLU A 22 -7.68 9.02 -4.31
N ILE A 23 -7.09 8.54 -3.20
CA ILE A 23 -7.87 8.13 -2.02
C ILE A 23 -8.73 9.29 -1.49
N LEU A 24 -8.18 10.51 -1.45
CA LEU A 24 -8.96 11.68 -1.08
C LEU A 24 -10.10 11.97 -2.06
N SER A 25 -9.85 11.79 -3.35
CA SER A 25 -10.86 11.96 -4.40
C SER A 25 -12.02 10.97 -4.22
N ILE A 26 -11.74 9.67 -4.06
CA ILE A 26 -12.78 8.64 -3.91
C ILE A 26 -13.58 8.80 -2.61
N LYS A 27 -12.96 9.31 -1.54
CA LYS A 27 -13.64 9.51 -0.24
C LYS A 27 -14.68 10.63 -0.28
N LYS A 28 -14.74 11.42 -1.35
CA LYS A 28 -15.81 12.41 -1.61
C LYS A 28 -17.11 11.75 -2.04
N ASP A 29 -17.07 10.49 -2.49
CA ASP A 29 -18.25 9.69 -2.72
C ASP A 29 -18.73 9.07 -1.41
N ASP A 30 -20.00 9.27 -1.06
CA ASP A 30 -20.60 8.80 0.19
C ASP A 30 -20.39 7.29 0.41
N ARG A 31 -20.31 6.49 -0.66
CA ARG A 31 -20.06 5.04 -0.61
C ARG A 31 -18.70 4.70 0.00
N TYR A 32 -17.72 5.60 -0.10
CA TYR A 32 -16.34 5.40 0.37
C TYR A 32 -15.93 6.39 1.47
N SER A 33 -16.83 7.27 1.91
CA SER A 33 -16.62 8.19 3.03
C SER A 33 -16.10 7.48 4.29
N GLY A 34 -16.64 6.29 4.58
CA GLY A 34 -16.25 5.42 5.71
C GLY A 34 -14.96 4.60 5.53
N LEU A 35 -14.28 4.69 4.38
CA LEU A 35 -13.07 3.91 4.09
C LEU A 35 -11.97 4.15 5.15
N LYS A 36 -11.57 3.09 5.85
CA LYS A 36 -10.45 3.09 6.80
C LYS A 36 -9.16 2.78 6.05
N TRP A 37 -8.23 3.71 6.03
CA TRP A 37 -6.99 3.54 5.28
C TRP A 37 -5.77 4.02 6.06
N ALA A 38 -4.61 3.51 5.67
CA ALA A 38 -3.32 3.92 6.19
C ALA A 38 -2.28 4.02 5.06
N VAL A 39 -1.18 4.69 5.35
CA VAL A 39 0.00 4.72 4.47
C VAL A 39 1.14 3.94 5.10
N ALA A 40 1.98 3.33 4.28
CA ALA A 40 3.11 2.56 4.73
C ALA A 40 4.40 2.89 3.97
N GLY A 41 5.53 2.82 4.68
CA GLY A 41 6.84 2.99 4.10
C GLY A 41 7.96 2.82 5.12
N ARG A 42 9.19 2.66 4.63
CA ARG A 42 10.36 2.37 5.47
C ARG A 42 10.89 3.57 6.27
N ASN A 43 10.53 4.79 5.87
CA ASN A 43 10.99 6.02 6.51
C ASN A 43 9.77 6.86 6.88
N GLU A 44 9.47 6.89 8.17
CA GLU A 44 8.30 7.60 8.71
C GLU A 44 8.29 9.08 8.35
N ASN A 45 9.45 9.75 8.46
CA ASN A 45 9.57 11.19 8.18
C ASN A 45 9.23 11.51 6.73
N LYS A 46 9.73 10.72 5.78
CA LYS A 46 9.38 10.90 4.35
C LYS A 46 7.89 10.66 4.08
N VAL A 47 7.27 9.72 4.79
CA VAL A 47 5.82 9.49 4.67
C VAL A 47 5.05 10.68 5.24
N LYS A 48 5.46 11.22 6.39
CA LYS A 48 4.88 12.45 6.97
C LYS A 48 5.03 13.66 6.04
N GLU A 49 6.20 13.83 5.42
CA GLU A 49 6.44 14.88 4.42
C GLU A 49 5.49 14.76 3.22
N THR A 50 5.26 13.54 2.73
CA THR A 50 4.26 13.31 1.66
C THR A 50 2.85 13.67 2.09
N LEU A 51 2.42 13.22 3.28
CA LEU A 51 1.08 13.57 3.80
C LEU A 51 0.93 15.09 3.96
N ALA A 52 1.95 15.78 4.48
CA ALA A 52 1.94 17.22 4.61
C ALA A 52 1.87 17.92 3.24
N SER A 53 2.67 17.46 2.27
CA SER A 53 2.65 18.01 0.91
C SER A 53 1.30 17.82 0.21
N VAL A 54 0.71 16.63 0.32
CA VAL A 54 -0.62 16.36 -0.25
C VAL A 54 -1.71 17.16 0.47
N SER A 55 -1.62 17.30 1.79
CA SER A 55 -2.55 18.12 2.59
C SER A 55 -2.55 19.57 2.10
N VAL A 56 -1.38 20.18 1.92
CA VAL A 56 -1.25 21.55 1.35
C VAL A 56 -1.83 21.62 -0.07
N ALA A 57 -1.55 20.63 -0.91
CA ALA A 57 -1.98 20.64 -2.31
C ALA A 57 -3.50 20.43 -2.50
N THR A 58 -4.17 19.79 -1.54
CA THR A 58 -5.59 19.41 -1.64
C THR A 58 -6.50 20.23 -0.74
N GLY A 59 -5.96 20.86 0.32
CA GLY A 59 -6.74 21.53 1.36
C GLY A 59 -7.37 20.57 2.38
N GLU A 60 -7.10 19.27 2.28
CA GLU A 60 -7.61 18.24 3.21
C GLU A 60 -6.62 18.02 4.37
N ASP A 61 -7.14 17.78 5.58
CA ASP A 61 -6.30 17.45 6.75
C ASP A 61 -5.90 15.96 6.74
N LEU A 62 -4.60 15.71 6.56
CA LEU A 62 -4.01 14.37 6.57
C LEU A 62 -3.19 14.08 7.83
N SER A 63 -3.20 14.96 8.83
CA SER A 63 -2.37 14.83 10.04
C SER A 63 -2.68 13.58 10.87
N ASN A 64 -3.92 13.09 10.76
CA ASN A 64 -4.41 11.92 11.49
C ASN A 64 -4.37 10.62 10.66
N VAL A 65 -3.84 10.64 9.44
CA VAL A 65 -3.72 9.40 8.65
C VAL A 65 -2.69 8.47 9.31
N PRO A 66 -3.06 7.23 9.66
CA PRO A 66 -2.15 6.29 10.28
C PRO A 66 -0.97 5.95 9.37
N ILE A 67 0.22 5.84 9.97
CA ILE A 67 1.46 5.49 9.29
C ILE A 67 1.94 4.13 9.82
N LEU A 68 2.15 3.19 8.90
CA LEU A 68 2.75 1.89 9.19
C LEU A 68 4.21 1.85 8.71
N ILE A 69 5.11 1.35 9.55
CA ILE A 69 6.50 1.14 9.16
C ILE A 69 6.64 -0.23 8.53
N ALA A 70 7.08 -0.24 7.27
CA ALA A 70 7.30 -1.44 6.48
C ALA A 70 8.51 -1.26 5.55
N ASP A 71 9.41 -2.24 5.54
CA ASP A 71 10.58 -2.31 4.65
C ASP A 71 10.62 -3.66 3.96
N VAL A 72 10.85 -3.67 2.65
CA VAL A 72 11.00 -4.88 1.83
C VAL A 72 12.18 -5.74 2.26
N LYS A 73 13.12 -5.18 3.01
CA LYS A 73 14.26 -5.89 3.62
C LYS A 73 13.96 -6.49 4.99
N ASP A 74 12.79 -6.21 5.55
CA ASP A 74 12.34 -6.72 6.84
C ASP A 74 10.99 -7.46 6.69
N PRO A 75 11.02 -8.78 6.46
CA PRO A 75 9.81 -9.59 6.29
C PRO A 75 8.80 -9.44 7.43
N ALA A 76 9.26 -9.32 8.68
CA ALA A 76 8.37 -9.18 9.82
C ALA A 76 7.60 -7.84 9.79
N SER A 77 8.20 -6.79 9.23
CA SER A 77 7.51 -5.50 9.01
C SER A 77 6.42 -5.60 7.93
N LEU A 78 6.67 -6.36 6.86
CA LEU A 78 5.69 -6.60 5.78
C LEU A 78 4.51 -7.42 6.30
N GLU A 79 4.78 -8.46 7.09
CA GLU A 79 3.78 -9.28 7.76
C GLU A 79 2.89 -8.44 8.69
N LYS A 80 3.48 -7.58 9.53
CA LYS A 80 2.73 -6.68 10.42
C LYS A 80 1.85 -5.70 9.65
N MET A 81 2.30 -5.22 8.49
CA MET A 81 1.51 -4.36 7.61
C MET A 81 0.33 -5.15 7.01
N ALA A 82 0.59 -6.31 6.43
CA ALA A 82 -0.41 -7.16 5.79
C ALA A 82 -1.45 -7.71 6.79
N GLU A 83 -1.04 -7.97 8.04
CA GLU A 83 -1.96 -8.39 9.11
C GLU A 83 -3.04 -7.35 9.39
N GLN A 84 -2.74 -6.06 9.19
CA GLN A 84 -3.64 -4.95 9.48
C GLN A 84 -4.51 -4.53 8.29
N ALA A 85 -4.28 -5.06 7.09
CA ALA A 85 -4.93 -4.63 5.85
C ALA A 85 -5.86 -5.70 5.25
N GLU A 86 -7.03 -5.30 4.75
CA GLU A 86 -7.80 -6.12 3.80
C GLU A 86 -7.12 -6.11 2.42
N VAL A 87 -6.65 -4.93 1.97
CA VAL A 87 -5.94 -4.75 0.70
C VAL A 87 -4.66 -3.94 0.89
N VAL A 88 -3.54 -4.44 0.37
CA VAL A 88 -2.27 -3.70 0.24
C VAL A 88 -2.11 -3.22 -1.19
N VAL A 89 -2.07 -1.90 -1.37
CA VAL A 89 -1.70 -1.24 -2.64
C VAL A 89 -0.21 -1.01 -2.64
N ASN A 90 0.53 -1.89 -3.31
CA ASN A 90 1.97 -1.85 -3.40
C ASN A 90 2.42 -0.97 -4.58
N VAL A 91 3.04 0.17 -4.25
CA VAL A 91 3.70 1.05 -5.22
C VAL A 91 5.22 1.12 -5.01
N VAL A 92 5.79 0.11 -4.35
CA VAL A 92 7.24 -0.01 -4.12
C VAL A 92 7.88 -0.75 -5.29
N GLY A 93 8.38 0.01 -6.26
CA GLY A 93 9.23 -0.51 -7.32
C GLY A 93 10.73 -0.49 -6.96
N PRO A 94 11.58 -1.16 -7.74
CA PRO A 94 11.28 -2.11 -8.82
C PRO A 94 10.69 -3.46 -8.35
N TYR A 95 9.58 -3.89 -8.96
CA TYR A 95 8.80 -5.07 -8.53
C TYR A 95 9.53 -6.40 -8.70
N ARG A 96 10.37 -6.53 -9.73
CA ARG A 96 11.25 -7.70 -9.91
C ARG A 96 12.07 -8.05 -8.66
N PHE A 97 12.46 -7.04 -7.87
CA PHE A 97 13.29 -7.26 -6.69
C PHE A 97 12.50 -7.20 -5.38
N PHE A 98 11.39 -6.47 -5.36
CA PHE A 98 10.68 -6.10 -4.14
C PHE A 98 9.22 -6.54 -4.08
N GLY A 99 8.67 -7.09 -5.16
CA GLY A 99 7.28 -7.52 -5.24
C GLY A 99 7.02 -8.81 -4.47
N GLU A 100 7.82 -9.85 -4.73
CA GLU A 100 7.63 -11.20 -4.14
C GLU A 100 7.52 -11.18 -2.60
N PRO A 101 8.41 -10.48 -1.84
CA PRO A 101 8.28 -10.44 -0.38
C PRO A 101 6.96 -9.83 0.11
N VAL A 102 6.42 -8.85 -0.63
CA VAL A 102 5.16 -8.18 -0.26
C VAL A 102 3.97 -9.09 -0.56
N VAL A 103 3.98 -9.76 -1.72
CA VAL A 103 2.94 -10.74 -2.06
C VAL A 103 2.92 -11.88 -1.05
N LYS A 104 4.10 -12.43 -0.72
CA LYS A 104 4.24 -13.49 0.28
C LYS A 104 3.61 -13.09 1.62
N ALA A 105 3.95 -11.91 2.15
CA ALA A 105 3.38 -11.42 3.39
C ALA A 105 1.85 -11.24 3.31
N CYS A 106 1.33 -10.78 2.17
CA CYS A 106 -0.10 -10.66 1.94
C CYS A 106 -0.80 -12.03 1.96
N VAL A 107 -0.25 -13.02 1.27
CA VAL A 107 -0.77 -14.39 1.27
C VAL A 107 -0.78 -14.98 2.68
N GLU A 108 0.35 -14.90 3.39
CA GLU A 108 0.50 -15.47 4.72
C GLU A 108 -0.42 -14.83 5.76
N LYS A 109 -0.76 -13.54 5.60
CA LYS A 109 -1.65 -12.82 6.50
C LYS A 109 -3.08 -12.68 5.99
N GLY A 110 -3.41 -13.26 4.84
CA GLY A 110 -4.74 -13.18 4.25
C GLY A 110 -5.17 -11.76 3.86
N ALA A 111 -4.25 -10.97 3.32
CA ALA A 111 -4.53 -9.68 2.69
C ALA A 111 -4.51 -9.82 1.16
N SER A 112 -5.35 -9.06 0.48
CA SER A 112 -5.27 -8.92 -0.97
C SER A 112 -4.10 -8.01 -1.35
N HIS A 113 -3.46 -8.29 -2.49
CA HIS A 113 -2.35 -7.52 -3.01
C HIS A 113 -2.70 -6.94 -4.38
N VAL A 114 -2.41 -5.65 -4.60
CA VAL A 114 -2.46 -5.01 -5.92
C VAL A 114 -1.21 -4.16 -6.14
N ASP A 115 -0.65 -4.19 -7.35
CA ASP A 115 0.44 -3.32 -7.77
C ASP A 115 0.20 -2.73 -9.17
N ILE A 116 1.08 -1.81 -9.57
CA ILE A 116 1.07 -1.17 -10.90
C ILE A 116 2.11 -1.79 -11.85
N SER A 117 2.61 -2.99 -11.55
CA SER A 117 3.64 -3.63 -12.37
C SER A 117 3.09 -3.98 -13.75
N GLY A 118 3.75 -3.47 -14.79
CA GLY A 118 3.45 -3.81 -16.18
C GLY A 118 4.15 -5.09 -16.65
N GLU A 119 4.97 -5.71 -15.79
CA GLU A 119 5.92 -6.78 -16.14
C GLU A 119 5.24 -8.16 -16.14
N PRO A 120 5.07 -8.83 -17.30
CA PRO A 120 4.43 -10.15 -17.35
C PRO A 120 5.16 -11.21 -16.54
N GLN A 121 6.48 -11.11 -16.43
CA GLN A 121 7.32 -12.05 -15.67
C GLN A 121 6.94 -12.02 -14.18
N VAL A 122 6.89 -10.83 -13.58
CA VAL A 122 6.49 -10.63 -12.18
C VAL A 122 5.11 -11.23 -11.92
N ARG A 123 4.15 -10.97 -12.83
CA ARG A 123 2.79 -11.53 -12.72
C ARG A 123 2.75 -13.06 -12.84
N ASN A 124 3.51 -13.63 -13.76
CA ASN A 124 3.49 -15.07 -14.03
C ASN A 124 4.22 -15.87 -12.95
N GLU A 125 5.37 -15.38 -12.48
CA GLU A 125 6.15 -15.98 -11.39
C GLU A 125 5.33 -15.99 -10.09
N THR A 126 4.74 -14.83 -9.74
CA THR A 126 3.85 -14.72 -8.56
C THR A 126 2.65 -15.66 -8.63
N ARG A 127 2.00 -15.80 -9.80
CA ARG A 127 0.87 -16.74 -9.97
C ARG A 127 1.30 -18.19 -9.79
N ALA A 128 2.45 -18.58 -10.34
CA ALA A 128 2.95 -19.94 -10.27
C ALA A 128 3.36 -20.32 -8.84
N GLU A 129 3.96 -19.40 -8.09
CA GLU A 129 4.45 -19.67 -6.74
C GLU A 129 3.34 -19.64 -5.68
N PHE A 130 2.38 -18.71 -5.79
CA PHE A 130 1.35 -18.50 -4.77
C PHE A 130 -0.06 -18.97 -5.18
N ASN A 131 -0.18 -19.63 -6.34
CA ASN A 131 -1.41 -20.28 -6.84
C ASN A 131 -2.62 -19.34 -6.97
N PHE A 132 -2.39 -18.11 -7.46
CA PHE A 132 -3.45 -17.12 -7.72
C PHE A 132 -4.19 -17.40 -9.03
N HIS A 133 -5.53 -17.43 -9.00
CA HIS A 133 -6.37 -17.53 -10.22
C HIS A 133 -6.67 -16.19 -10.91
N HIS A 134 -6.52 -15.06 -10.21
CA HIS A 134 -6.76 -13.71 -10.76
C HIS A 134 -5.72 -12.72 -10.23
N LEU A 135 -4.85 -12.22 -11.12
CA LEU A 135 -4.06 -10.98 -10.99
C LEU A 135 -4.40 -10.06 -12.16
#